data_AF-A0AAW0B577-F1
#
_entry.id   AF-A0AAW0B577-F1
#
_cell.length_a   1.000
_cell.length_b   1.000
_cell.length_c   1.000
_cell.angle_alpha   90.00
_cell.angle_beta   90.00
_cell.angle_gamma   90.00
#
_symmetry.space_group_name_H-M   'P 1'
#
loop_
_entity.id
_entity.type
_entity.pdbx_description
1 polymer ?
#
loop_
_entity_poly.entity_id
_entity_poly.type
_entity_poly.pdbx_seq_one_letter_code
_entity_poly.pdbx_strand_id
1 'polypeptide(L)'
;MRPHKTGEGAHQEVSQHFQQTNMRNAEVQIAVRDEDQEAVAHTRLIIDDFFKSSGDNPCPDDTEAESLEGFGRRIPRSKLAPGSPSNHWIFGSPLRHGDSRSYEDLHGGNNPVYRAFDPRLRDFLHAQFPAEYLTYEDTIMVETFQCLYISYQSREDWRNAEDILRCNSNWNKEGPRYDCIMFNSDEPGVACARLRSLIRCKLPSSRIVDLAVVNPMKISKWRPKTVWDGCLVYEEGKEFSFLLLDYVIRGALLAPAHGARSTQQLRYLVDGVDGDMFLRILNATEHVCY
;
A
#
# COMPACT_ATOMS: atom_id res chain seq x y z
N MET A 1 29.56 -2.51 -23.69
CA MET A 1 29.23 -2.52 -22.26
C MET A 1 29.71 -1.22 -21.66
N ARG A 2 28.82 -0.35 -21.16
CA ARG A 2 29.24 0.83 -20.39
C ARG A 2 29.49 0.36 -18.95
N PRO A 3 30.63 0.69 -18.33
CA PRO A 3 30.87 0.36 -16.94
C PRO A 3 29.89 1.14 -16.05
N HIS A 4 29.22 0.45 -15.12
CA HIS A 4 28.53 1.10 -14.02
C HIS A 4 29.54 1.96 -13.25
N LYS A 5 29.20 3.22 -12.99
CA LYS A 5 30.03 4.08 -12.15
C LYS A 5 29.94 3.56 -10.72
N THR A 6 31.09 3.17 -10.18
CA THR A 6 31.28 2.74 -8.80
C THR A 6 30.71 3.83 -7.87
N GLY A 7 29.62 3.50 -7.15
CA GLY A 7 28.89 4.43 -6.27
C GLY A 7 27.41 4.63 -6.62
N GLU A 8 26.98 4.40 -7.87
CA GLU A 8 25.56 4.56 -8.24
C GLU A 8 24.65 3.46 -7.65
N GLY A 9 25.18 2.26 -7.41
CA GLY A 9 24.44 1.14 -6.80
C GLY A 9 24.01 1.44 -5.36
N ALA A 10 24.96 1.84 -4.51
CA ALA A 10 24.69 2.23 -3.13
C ALA A 10 23.67 3.38 -3.02
N HIS A 11 23.73 4.35 -3.93
CA HIS A 11 22.72 5.42 -3.99
C HIS A 11 21.33 4.92 -4.43
N GLN A 12 21.26 3.90 -5.28
CA GLN A 12 19.99 3.28 -5.68
C GLN A 12 19.38 2.45 -4.54
N GLU A 13 20.19 1.70 -3.80
CA GLU A 13 19.78 0.88 -2.66
C GLU A 13 19.23 1.76 -1.54
N VAL A 14 19.99 2.77 -1.11
CA VAL A 14 19.53 3.74 -0.10
C VAL A 14 18.23 4.42 -0.53
N SER A 15 18.10 4.78 -1.81
CA SER A 15 16.86 5.38 -2.33
C SER A 15 15.67 4.43 -2.27
N GLN A 16 15.86 3.12 -2.53
CA GLN A 16 14.80 2.13 -2.43
C GLN A 16 14.38 1.89 -0.98
N HIS A 17 15.35 1.80 -0.07
CA HIS A 17 15.06 1.66 1.36
C HIS A 17 14.33 2.87 1.92
N PHE A 18 14.76 4.08 1.55
CA PHE A 18 14.15 5.33 1.99
C PHE A 18 12.66 5.39 1.66
N GLN A 19 12.27 5.00 0.44
CA GLN A 19 10.87 4.96 -0.01
C GLN A 19 9.98 4.03 0.84
N GLN A 20 10.58 3.05 1.51
CA GLN A 20 9.85 2.07 2.31
C GLN A 20 9.83 2.42 3.80
N THR A 21 10.40 3.57 4.20
CA THR A 21 10.38 4.07 5.58
C THR A 21 9.12 4.89 5.86
N ASN A 22 8.86 5.19 7.14
CA ASN A 22 7.84 6.16 7.53
C ASN A 22 8.35 7.63 7.45
N MET A 23 9.50 7.89 6.81
CA MET A 23 10.12 9.20 6.63
C MET A 23 10.57 9.92 7.92
N ARG A 24 10.44 9.29 9.10
CA ARG A 24 10.97 9.76 10.39
C ARG A 24 12.10 8.85 10.85
N ASN A 25 13.24 9.40 11.25
CA ASN A 25 14.44 8.61 11.57
C ASN A 25 14.80 7.62 10.43
N ALA A 26 14.63 8.06 9.18
CA ALA A 26 14.74 7.21 8.00
C ALA A 26 16.14 6.56 7.91
N GLU A 27 17.19 7.26 8.33
CA GLU A 27 18.57 6.74 8.35
C GLU A 27 18.71 5.46 9.19
N VAL A 28 18.11 5.43 10.38
CA VAL A 28 18.14 4.25 11.27
C VAL A 28 17.35 3.10 10.63
N GLN A 29 16.19 3.39 10.05
CA GLN A 29 15.37 2.38 9.37
C GLN A 29 16.04 1.84 8.10
N ILE A 30 16.79 2.67 7.37
CA ILE A 30 17.56 2.25 6.21
C ILE A 30 18.71 1.34 6.66
N ALA A 31 19.49 1.76 7.66
CA ALA A 31 20.64 1.00 8.15
C ALA A 31 20.25 -0.42 8.62
N VAL A 32 19.16 -0.53 9.39
CA VAL A 32 18.64 -1.83 9.84
C VAL A 32 18.25 -2.70 8.65
N ARG A 33 17.60 -2.12 7.62
CA ARG A 33 17.17 -2.88 6.44
C ARG A 33 18.31 -3.29 5.53
N ASP A 34 19.36 -2.48 5.45
CA ASP A 34 20.57 -2.75 4.67
C ASP A 34 21.34 -3.92 5.31
N GLU A 35 21.51 -3.89 6.62
CA GLU A 35 22.11 -4.99 7.40
C GLU A 35 21.32 -6.30 7.24
N ASP A 36 19.99 -6.24 7.38
CA ASP A 36 19.11 -7.40 7.17
C ASP A 36 19.23 -7.94 5.73
N GLN A 37 19.29 -7.05 4.73
CA GLN A 37 19.44 -7.45 3.32
C GLN A 37 20.78 -8.13 3.05
N GLU A 38 21.88 -7.62 3.60
CA GLU A 38 23.20 -8.22 3.42
C GLU A 38 23.24 -9.63 4.01
N ALA A 39 22.71 -9.81 5.23
CA ALA A 39 22.64 -11.10 5.90
C ALA A 39 21.82 -12.13 5.09
N VAL A 40 20.70 -11.70 4.52
CA VAL A 40 19.84 -12.57 3.69
C VAL A 40 20.52 -12.90 2.36
N ALA A 41 21.11 -11.92 1.69
CA ALA A 41 21.80 -12.12 0.42
C ALA A 41 22.92 -13.16 0.60
N HIS A 42 23.69 -13.04 1.68
CA HIS A 42 24.71 -14.02 2.04
C HIS A 42 24.12 -15.42 2.29
N THR A 43 23.03 -15.51 3.07
CA THR A 43 22.35 -16.78 3.34
C THR A 43 21.84 -17.45 2.06
N ARG A 44 21.25 -16.67 1.15
CA ARG A 44 20.77 -17.16 -0.14
C ARG A 44 21.88 -17.64 -1.05
N LEU A 45 22.99 -16.91 -1.11
CA LEU A 45 24.16 -17.33 -1.87
C LEU A 45 24.65 -18.70 -1.39
N ILE A 46 24.67 -18.94 -0.08
CA ILE A 46 25.04 -20.23 0.51
C ILE A 46 24.03 -21.32 0.14
N ILE A 47 22.73 -21.04 0.28
CA ILE A 47 21.66 -22.02 -0.03
C ILE A 47 21.66 -22.38 -1.52
N ASP A 48 21.78 -21.38 -2.40
CA ASP A 48 21.83 -21.59 -3.85
C ASP A 48 23.08 -22.39 -4.25
N ASP A 49 24.22 -22.15 -3.60
CA ASP A 49 25.45 -22.91 -3.83
C ASP A 49 25.31 -24.37 -3.34
N PHE A 50 24.63 -24.59 -2.21
CA PHE A 50 24.32 -25.91 -1.70
C PHE A 50 23.40 -26.71 -2.63
N PHE A 51 22.33 -26.11 -3.16
CA PHE A 51 21.43 -26.80 -4.09
C PHE A 51 22.09 -27.05 -5.46
N LYS A 52 22.91 -26.11 -5.95
CA LYS A 52 23.71 -26.31 -7.17
C LYS A 52 24.71 -27.45 -7.04
N SER A 53 25.33 -27.61 -5.87
CA SER A 53 26.33 -28.65 -5.62
C SER A 53 25.73 -30.01 -5.27
N SER A 54 24.53 -30.04 -4.68
CA SER A 54 23.87 -31.28 -4.25
C SER A 54 23.06 -31.96 -5.36
N GLY A 55 22.80 -31.30 -6.49
CA GLY A 55 22.01 -31.86 -7.59
C GLY A 55 20.50 -31.99 -7.32
N ASP A 56 20.09 -31.84 -6.06
CA ASP A 56 18.71 -31.60 -5.64
C ASP A 56 18.35 -30.15 -5.98
N ASN A 57 17.84 -29.92 -7.20
CA ASN A 57 17.08 -28.70 -7.44
C ASN A 57 15.85 -28.78 -6.52
N PRO A 58 15.62 -27.80 -5.62
CA PRO A 58 14.32 -27.69 -4.99
C PRO A 58 13.28 -27.66 -6.10
N CYS A 59 12.23 -28.49 -5.99
CA CYS A 59 11.10 -28.42 -6.92
C CYS A 59 10.76 -26.94 -7.11
N PRO A 60 10.64 -26.45 -8.36
CA PRO A 60 10.10 -25.13 -8.55
C PRO A 60 8.76 -25.12 -7.83
N ASP A 61 8.64 -24.31 -6.80
CA ASP A 61 7.34 -23.97 -6.24
C ASP A 61 6.47 -23.58 -7.43
N ASP A 62 5.26 -24.13 -7.51
CA ASP A 62 4.33 -23.99 -8.63
C ASP A 62 3.89 -22.52 -8.79
N THR A 63 4.82 -21.69 -9.24
CA THR A 63 4.56 -20.43 -9.92
C THR A 63 5.02 -20.63 -11.35
N GLU A 64 4.40 -21.60 -12.04
CA GLU A 64 4.10 -21.39 -13.44
C GLU A 64 3.24 -20.12 -13.50
N ALA A 65 3.93 -18.98 -13.56
CA ALA A 65 3.43 -17.82 -14.24
C ALA A 65 3.18 -18.29 -15.68
N GLU A 66 2.00 -18.88 -15.91
CA GLU A 66 1.43 -18.91 -17.24
C GLU A 66 1.63 -17.51 -17.79
N SER A 67 2.42 -17.46 -18.84
CA SER A 67 2.53 -16.34 -19.73
C SER A 67 1.11 -15.92 -20.14
N LEU A 68 0.53 -14.99 -19.37
CA LEU A 68 -0.62 -14.19 -19.74
C LEU A 68 -0.19 -13.22 -20.86
N GLU A 69 0.23 -13.78 -21.99
CA GLU A 69 0.23 -13.09 -23.27
C GLU A 69 -1.22 -12.92 -23.68
N GLY A 70 -1.82 -11.84 -23.19
CA GLY A 70 -3.12 -11.38 -23.64
C GLY A 70 -4.05 -11.05 -22.50
N PHE A 71 -3.79 -9.97 -21.78
CA PHE A 71 -4.79 -8.96 -21.40
C PHE A 71 -4.09 -7.82 -20.66
N GLY A 72 -4.04 -6.65 -21.31
CA GLY A 72 -3.48 -5.42 -20.74
C GLY A 72 -2.06 -5.13 -21.23
N ARG A 73 -1.93 -4.14 -22.13
CA ARG A 73 -0.64 -3.52 -22.45
C ARG A 73 0.07 -3.15 -21.14
N ARG A 74 1.13 -3.89 -20.79
CA ARG A 74 2.17 -3.41 -19.87
C ARG A 74 2.55 -2.01 -20.35
N ILE A 75 2.36 -0.97 -19.53
CA ILE A 75 3.05 0.29 -19.79
C ILE A 75 4.53 -0.05 -19.54
N PRO A 76 5.39 -0.04 -20.57
CA PRO A 76 6.78 -0.37 -20.35
C PRO A 76 7.35 0.67 -19.38
N ARG A 77 8.16 0.24 -18.39
CA ARG A 77 8.96 1.11 -17.51
C ARG A 77 9.73 2.20 -18.29
N SER A 78 9.92 2.03 -19.60
CA SER A 78 10.52 3.00 -20.53
C SER A 78 9.67 4.25 -20.84
N LYS A 79 8.48 4.45 -20.26
CA LYS A 79 7.70 5.70 -20.39
C LYS A 79 7.81 6.65 -19.19
N LEU A 80 8.50 6.26 -18.13
CA LEU A 80 8.85 7.18 -17.05
C LEU A 80 9.99 8.08 -17.54
N ALA A 81 9.83 9.39 -17.39
CA ALA A 81 10.90 10.34 -17.70
C ALA A 81 12.17 9.94 -16.91
N PRO A 82 13.34 9.86 -17.54
CA PRO A 82 14.57 9.49 -16.84
C PRO A 82 14.87 10.56 -15.78
N GLY A 83 14.85 10.17 -14.50
CA GLY A 83 15.17 11.03 -13.37
C GLY A 83 14.05 11.26 -12.34
N SER A 84 12.83 10.75 -12.55
CA SER A 84 11.86 10.67 -11.44
C SER A 84 12.23 9.50 -10.54
N PRO A 85 12.29 9.67 -9.20
CA PRO A 85 12.35 8.51 -8.31
C PRO A 85 11.20 7.58 -8.68
N SER A 86 11.51 6.31 -8.90
CA SER A 86 10.51 5.29 -9.20
C SER A 86 9.66 5.16 -7.95
N ASN A 87 8.46 5.77 -7.90
CA ASN A 87 7.51 5.52 -6.83
C ASN A 87 7.24 4.01 -6.76
N HIS A 88 7.09 3.47 -5.55
CA HIS A 88 6.77 2.05 -5.36
C HIS A 88 5.29 1.74 -5.65
N TRP A 89 4.54 2.72 -6.16
CA TRP A 89 3.17 2.55 -6.62
C TRP A 89 2.95 3.07 -8.03
N ILE A 90 1.97 2.48 -8.72
CA ILE A 90 1.49 2.92 -10.02
C ILE A 90 -0.04 2.88 -10.05
N PHE A 91 -0.67 3.97 -10.49
CA PHE A 91 -2.11 3.98 -10.76
C PHE A 91 -2.44 3.33 -12.09
N GLY A 92 -3.56 2.60 -12.12
CA GLY A 92 -4.15 2.03 -13.33
C GLY A 92 -5.65 2.28 -13.41
N SER A 93 -6.22 2.00 -14.58
CA SER A 93 -7.65 2.21 -14.86
C SER A 93 -8.11 3.64 -14.55
N PRO A 94 -7.57 4.67 -15.24
CA PRO A 94 -7.96 6.06 -15.05
C PRO A 94 -9.43 6.26 -15.39
N LEU A 95 -10.06 7.17 -14.65
CA LEU A 95 -11.46 7.56 -14.79
C LEU A 95 -11.56 9.05 -15.11
N ARG A 96 -12.70 9.66 -14.79
CA ARG A 96 -12.97 11.07 -15.02
C ARG A 96 -11.98 11.95 -14.26
N HIS A 97 -11.66 13.06 -14.91
CA HIS A 97 -10.92 14.17 -14.36
C HIS A 97 -11.89 15.33 -14.09
N GLY A 98 -11.67 16.06 -13.01
CA GLY A 98 -12.44 17.23 -12.63
C GLY A 98 -11.72 18.00 -11.53
N ASP A 99 -12.44 18.89 -10.84
CA ASP A 99 -11.94 19.50 -9.61
C ASP A 99 -12.49 18.78 -8.36
N SER A 100 -11.92 19.07 -7.19
CA SER A 100 -12.30 18.49 -5.90
C SER A 100 -13.76 18.74 -5.51
N ARG A 101 -14.35 19.86 -5.90
CA ARG A 101 -15.76 20.20 -5.61
C ARG A 101 -16.70 19.43 -6.51
N SER A 102 -16.38 19.38 -7.80
CA SER A 102 -17.09 18.55 -8.78
C SER A 102 -17.04 17.07 -8.40
N TYR A 103 -15.92 16.61 -7.82
CA TYR A 103 -15.80 15.26 -7.27
C TYR A 103 -16.74 15.06 -6.07
N GLU A 104 -16.80 16.02 -5.15
CA GLU A 104 -17.73 16.00 -4.01
C GLU A 104 -19.19 15.97 -4.48
N ASP A 105 -19.59 16.80 -5.43
CA ASP A 105 -20.97 16.85 -5.92
C ASP A 105 -21.40 15.51 -6.54
N LEU A 106 -20.50 14.89 -7.31
CA LEU A 106 -20.76 13.62 -7.98
C LEU A 106 -20.89 12.43 -7.00
N HIS A 107 -20.07 12.41 -5.96
CA HIS A 107 -19.99 11.27 -5.03
C HIS A 107 -20.79 11.49 -3.74
N GLY A 108 -20.85 12.72 -3.25
CA GLY A 108 -21.56 13.13 -2.04
C GLY A 108 -23.07 13.09 -2.19
N GLY A 109 -23.60 13.34 -3.40
CA GLY A 109 -25.03 13.16 -3.69
C GLY A 109 -25.50 11.70 -3.59
N ASN A 110 -24.61 10.75 -3.88
CA ASN A 110 -24.92 9.32 -3.89
C ASN A 110 -24.50 8.59 -2.59
N ASN A 111 -23.58 9.16 -1.83
CA ASN A 111 -23.10 8.57 -0.59
C ASN A 111 -22.72 9.68 0.41
N PRO A 112 -23.46 9.80 1.53
CA PRO A 112 -23.22 10.84 2.53
C PRO A 112 -21.82 10.74 3.15
N VAL A 113 -21.15 9.59 3.01
CA VAL A 113 -19.76 9.41 3.43
C VAL A 113 -18.85 10.42 2.74
N TYR A 114 -19.08 10.80 1.47
CA TYR A 114 -18.22 11.77 0.76
C TYR A 114 -18.61 13.24 0.97
N ARG A 115 -19.49 13.53 1.93
CA ARG A 115 -19.83 14.92 2.26
C ARG A 115 -18.60 15.64 2.84
N ALA A 116 -18.45 16.91 2.53
CA ALA A 116 -17.33 17.75 2.93
C ALA A 116 -15.98 17.21 2.42
N PHE A 117 -15.95 16.58 1.25
CA PHE A 117 -14.72 16.05 0.65
C PHE A 117 -13.71 17.16 0.34
N ASP A 118 -14.11 18.24 -0.34
CA ASP A 118 -13.22 19.36 -0.67
C ASP A 118 -12.60 20.02 0.57
N PRO A 119 -13.38 20.45 1.59
CA PRO A 119 -12.78 21.06 2.77
C PRO A 119 -11.87 20.09 3.54
N ARG A 120 -12.27 18.81 3.68
CA ARG A 120 -11.42 17.80 4.34
C ARG A 120 -10.14 17.51 3.57
N LEU A 121 -10.17 17.56 2.24
CA LEU A 121 -8.98 17.40 1.40
C LEU A 121 -8.03 18.57 1.61
N ARG A 122 -8.54 19.80 1.65
CA ARG A 122 -7.74 21.02 1.93
C ARG A 122 -7.10 20.96 3.30
N ASP A 123 -7.87 20.61 4.34
CA ASP A 123 -7.35 20.45 5.70
C ASP A 123 -6.22 19.41 5.75
N PHE A 124 -6.42 18.27 5.07
CA PHE A 124 -5.40 17.23 4.98
C PHE A 124 -4.14 17.72 4.25
N LEU A 125 -4.29 18.36 3.09
CA LEU A 125 -3.16 18.89 2.31
C LEU A 125 -2.41 19.98 3.07
N HIS A 126 -3.09 20.86 3.78
CA HIS A 126 -2.46 21.88 4.62
C HIS A 126 -1.68 21.27 5.79
N ALA A 127 -2.21 20.20 6.40
CA ALA A 127 -1.51 19.48 7.46
C ALA A 127 -0.25 18.75 6.95
N GLN A 128 -0.30 18.16 5.76
CA GLN A 128 0.85 17.44 5.17
C GLN A 128 1.87 18.37 4.51
N PHE A 129 1.41 19.49 3.94
CA PHE A 129 2.24 20.43 3.19
C PHE A 129 1.97 21.87 3.64
N PRO A 130 2.44 22.30 4.83
CA PRO A 130 2.16 23.65 5.35
C PRO A 130 2.69 24.80 4.49
N ALA A 131 3.67 24.53 3.61
CA ALA A 131 4.19 25.49 2.65
C ALA A 131 3.26 25.72 1.44
N GLU A 132 2.30 24.81 1.20
CA GLU A 132 1.29 24.93 0.16
C GLU A 132 0.13 25.77 0.74
N TYR A 133 0.15 27.07 0.49
CA TYR A 133 -0.96 27.94 0.85
C TYR A 133 -2.11 27.74 -0.15
N LEU A 134 -3.18 27.07 0.28
CA LEU A 134 -4.39 26.85 -0.52
C LEU A 134 -5.52 27.73 0.04
N THR A 135 -6.00 28.70 -0.74
CA THR A 135 -7.20 29.46 -0.40
C THR A 135 -8.46 28.71 -0.79
N TYR A 136 -9.63 29.22 -0.42
CA TYR A 136 -10.88 28.65 -0.90
C TYR A 136 -10.98 28.76 -2.43
N GLU A 137 -10.64 29.91 -3.03
CA GLU A 137 -10.78 30.16 -4.47
C GLU A 137 -9.93 29.21 -5.33
N ASP A 138 -8.84 28.68 -4.78
CA ASP A 138 -7.94 27.78 -5.47
C ASP A 138 -8.62 26.49 -5.93
N THR A 139 -8.35 26.13 -7.19
CA THR A 139 -8.88 24.91 -7.80
C THR A 139 -7.89 23.77 -7.63
N ILE A 140 -8.32 22.69 -6.97
CA ILE A 140 -7.57 21.44 -6.85
C ILE A 140 -8.10 20.48 -7.92
N MET A 141 -7.28 20.19 -8.92
CA MET A 141 -7.68 19.23 -9.96
C MET A 141 -7.52 17.81 -9.43
N VAL A 142 -8.52 16.97 -9.65
CA VAL A 142 -8.61 15.59 -9.18
C VAL A 142 -8.79 14.66 -10.38
N GLU A 143 -7.84 13.74 -10.56
CA GLU A 143 -7.97 12.59 -11.45
C GLU A 143 -8.20 11.33 -10.60
N THR A 144 -9.07 10.44 -11.06
CA THR A 144 -9.50 9.26 -10.28
C THR A 144 -9.05 7.96 -10.95
N PHE A 145 -8.78 6.93 -10.15
CA PHE A 145 -8.29 5.64 -10.61
C PHE A 145 -9.01 4.50 -9.88
N GLN A 146 -8.99 3.29 -10.48
CA GLN A 146 -9.65 2.11 -9.89
C GLN A 146 -8.68 0.98 -9.56
N CYS A 147 -7.41 1.10 -9.94
CA CYS A 147 -6.41 0.08 -9.75
C CYS A 147 -5.12 0.70 -9.21
N LEU A 148 -4.52 0.03 -8.25
CA LEU A 148 -3.23 0.40 -7.66
C LEU A 148 -2.32 -0.82 -7.74
N TYR A 149 -1.16 -0.65 -8.37
CA TYR A 149 -0.07 -1.61 -8.34
C TYR A 149 0.91 -1.13 -7.28
N ILE A 150 1.23 -1.96 -6.28
CA ILE A 150 2.18 -1.63 -5.22
C ILE A 150 3.30 -2.64 -5.26
N SER A 151 4.52 -2.16 -5.44
CA SER A 151 5.74 -2.96 -5.28
C SER A 151 6.26 -2.83 -3.86
N TYR A 152 6.67 -3.94 -3.26
CA TYR A 152 7.27 -3.98 -1.92
C TYR A 152 8.31 -5.11 -1.86
N GLN A 153 9.21 -5.01 -0.88
CA GLN A 153 10.10 -6.12 -0.58
C GLN A 153 9.41 -7.06 0.42
N SER A 154 9.29 -8.33 0.06
CA SER A 154 8.80 -9.41 0.92
C SER A 154 9.72 -9.57 2.14
N ARG A 155 9.18 -9.83 3.32
CA ARG A 155 9.91 -10.16 4.55
C ARG A 155 10.20 -11.65 4.67
N GLU A 156 9.46 -12.48 3.96
CA GLU A 156 9.67 -13.92 3.92
C GLU A 156 10.98 -14.25 3.21
N ASP A 157 11.18 -13.59 2.07
CA ASP A 157 12.24 -13.95 1.17
C ASP A 157 13.00 -12.72 0.64
N TRP A 158 12.65 -11.48 0.99
CA TRP A 158 13.42 -10.29 0.57
C TRP A 158 13.44 -10.05 -0.94
N ARG A 159 12.60 -10.74 -1.72
CA ARG A 159 12.40 -10.42 -3.14
C ARG A 159 11.38 -9.30 -3.29
N ASN A 160 11.44 -8.64 -4.45
CA ASN A 160 10.41 -7.70 -4.85
C ASN A 160 9.12 -8.47 -5.18
N ALA A 161 8.04 -8.11 -4.50
CA ALA A 161 6.69 -8.58 -4.73
C ALA A 161 5.80 -7.41 -5.22
N GLU A 162 4.67 -7.74 -5.83
CA GLU A 162 3.71 -6.75 -6.30
C GLU A 162 2.28 -7.17 -5.95
N ASP A 163 1.53 -6.24 -5.34
CA ASP A 163 0.10 -6.41 -5.09
C ASP A 163 -0.72 -5.57 -6.07
N ILE A 164 -1.77 -6.17 -6.65
CA ILE A 164 -2.73 -5.49 -7.51
C ILE A 164 -4.02 -5.27 -6.72
N LEU A 165 -4.31 -4.02 -6.40
CA LEU A 165 -5.42 -3.62 -5.54
C LEU A 165 -6.49 -2.88 -6.35
N ARG A 166 -7.75 -3.15 -6.03
CA ARG A 166 -8.92 -2.61 -6.72
C ARG A 166 -9.85 -1.83 -5.80
N CYS A 167 -10.45 -0.78 -6.32
CA CYS A 167 -11.50 -0.01 -5.65
C CYS A 167 -12.68 0.31 -6.59
N ASN A 168 -13.14 -0.72 -7.30
CA ASN A 168 -14.22 -0.62 -8.26
C ASN A 168 -15.59 -0.61 -7.54
N SER A 169 -16.39 0.44 -7.74
CA SER A 169 -17.75 0.50 -7.21
C SER A 169 -18.72 -0.48 -7.87
N ASN A 170 -18.41 -0.93 -9.09
CA ASN A 170 -19.17 -1.92 -9.83
C ASN A 170 -18.22 -2.90 -10.54
N TRP A 171 -17.83 -3.94 -9.82
CA TRP A 171 -16.98 -5.01 -10.30
C TRP A 171 -17.82 -6.12 -10.94
N ASN A 172 -17.52 -6.47 -12.19
CA ASN A 172 -18.19 -7.53 -12.96
C ASN A 172 -19.74 -7.45 -12.97
N LYS A 173 -20.33 -6.27 -12.71
CA LYS A 173 -21.79 -6.08 -12.56
C LYS A 173 -22.41 -6.80 -11.35
N GLU A 174 -21.60 -7.36 -10.45
CA GLU A 174 -22.07 -8.11 -9.28
C GLU A 174 -22.11 -7.25 -8.02
N GLY A 175 -21.24 -6.23 -7.93
CA GLY A 175 -21.19 -5.34 -6.78
C GLY A 175 -19.83 -4.67 -6.61
N PRO A 176 -19.64 -3.91 -5.52
CA PRO A 176 -18.38 -3.23 -5.28
C PRO A 176 -17.25 -4.20 -4.90
N ARG A 177 -16.06 -3.97 -5.45
CA ARG A 177 -14.79 -4.57 -5.00
C ARG A 177 -13.90 -3.48 -4.43
N TYR A 178 -13.66 -3.55 -3.13
CA TYR A 178 -12.80 -2.64 -2.38
C TYR A 178 -11.79 -3.47 -1.59
N ASP A 179 -10.58 -3.57 -2.13
CA ASP A 179 -9.48 -4.28 -1.50
C ASP A 179 -8.96 -3.49 -0.29
N CYS A 180 -8.22 -4.14 0.60
CA CYS A 180 -7.67 -3.49 1.79
C CYS A 180 -6.15 -3.35 1.68
N ILE A 181 -5.62 -2.37 2.42
CA ILE A 181 -4.20 -2.02 2.41
C ILE A 181 -3.65 -2.03 3.82
N MET A 182 -2.37 -2.38 3.93
CA MET A 182 -1.53 -2.12 5.09
C MET A 182 -0.70 -0.86 4.83
N PHE A 183 -0.56 0.00 5.84
CA PHE A 183 0.19 1.24 5.73
C PHE A 183 0.98 1.54 7.01
N ASN A 184 2.02 2.34 6.87
CA ASN A 184 2.80 2.86 7.99
C ASN A 184 1.97 3.91 8.74
N SER A 185 1.79 3.70 10.04
CA SER A 185 1.10 4.62 10.96
C SER A 185 2.02 4.97 12.12
N ASP A 186 1.76 6.12 12.74
CA ASP A 186 2.39 6.50 14.02
C ASP A 186 1.84 5.67 15.19
N GLU A 187 0.67 5.04 15.03
CA GLU A 187 0.09 4.16 16.06
C GLU A 187 0.82 2.81 16.10
N PRO A 188 1.09 2.25 17.30
CA PRO A 188 1.73 0.95 17.43
C PRO A 188 0.85 -0.17 16.87
N GLY A 189 1.50 -1.16 16.25
CA GLY A 189 0.83 -2.32 15.64
C GLY A 189 0.60 -2.16 14.14
N VAL A 190 -0.25 -3.03 13.59
CA VAL A 190 -0.53 -3.08 12.16
C VAL A 190 -1.71 -2.17 11.83
N ALA A 191 -1.48 -1.16 10.99
CA ALA A 191 -2.55 -0.29 10.50
C ALA A 191 -3.09 -0.78 9.15
N CYS A 192 -4.41 -0.98 9.12
CA CYS A 192 -5.13 -1.45 7.94
C CYS A 192 -6.25 -0.48 7.57
N ALA A 193 -6.56 -0.39 6.28
CA ALA A 193 -7.69 0.39 5.80
C ALA A 193 -8.33 -0.24 4.57
N ARG A 194 -9.62 0.02 4.34
CA ARG A 194 -10.29 -0.36 3.08
C ARG A 194 -10.11 0.74 2.06
N LEU A 195 -9.62 0.39 0.88
CA LEU A 195 -9.46 1.33 -0.22
C LEU A 195 -10.81 1.64 -0.86
N ARG A 196 -11.19 2.92 -0.88
CA ARG A 196 -12.47 3.38 -1.45
C ARG A 196 -12.31 4.11 -2.77
N SER A 197 -11.26 4.90 -2.91
CA SER A 197 -10.93 5.61 -4.14
C SER A 197 -9.43 5.88 -4.20
N LEU A 198 -8.92 6.05 -5.41
CA LEU A 198 -7.54 6.43 -5.68
C LEU A 198 -7.60 7.74 -6.45
N ILE A 199 -6.89 8.75 -5.97
CA ILE A 199 -6.93 10.09 -6.57
C ILE A 199 -5.52 10.65 -6.76
N ARG A 200 -5.33 11.37 -7.87
CA ARG A 200 -4.20 12.23 -8.11
C ARG A 200 -4.67 13.67 -8.07
N CYS A 201 -4.15 14.42 -7.12
CA CYS A 201 -4.41 15.84 -6.96
C CYS A 201 -3.31 16.64 -7.66
N LYS A 202 -3.68 17.60 -8.51
CA LYS A 202 -2.77 18.63 -9.01
C LYS A 202 -3.15 19.96 -8.36
N LEU A 203 -2.22 20.48 -7.57
CA LEU A 203 -2.37 21.73 -6.82
C LEU A 203 -2.09 22.95 -7.72
N PRO A 204 -2.53 24.16 -7.34
CA PRO A 204 -2.20 25.40 -8.04
C PRO A 204 -0.69 25.64 -8.21
N SER A 205 0.10 25.21 -7.24
CA SER A 205 1.58 25.21 -7.29
C SER A 205 2.18 24.26 -8.33
N SER A 206 1.34 23.52 -9.05
CA SER A 206 1.72 22.41 -9.94
C SER A 206 2.29 21.17 -9.23
N ARG A 207 2.30 21.15 -7.88
CA ARG A 207 2.58 19.92 -7.13
C ARG A 207 1.55 18.85 -7.48
N ILE A 208 2.03 17.63 -7.68
CA ILE A 208 1.20 16.43 -7.84
C ILE A 208 1.25 15.66 -6.52
N VAL A 209 0.09 15.27 -6.02
CA VAL A 209 -0.06 14.49 -4.78
C VAL A 209 -0.93 13.27 -5.07
N ASP A 210 -0.40 12.09 -4.83
CA ASP A 210 -1.12 10.83 -5.01
C ASP A 210 -1.69 10.36 -3.66
N LEU A 211 -3.00 10.17 -3.60
CA LEU A 211 -3.72 9.85 -2.37
C LEU A 211 -4.62 8.63 -2.57
N ALA A 212 -4.73 7.86 -1.49
CA ALA A 212 -5.83 6.92 -1.29
C ALA A 212 -6.91 7.56 -0.41
N VAL A 213 -8.17 7.41 -0.83
CA VAL A 213 -9.33 7.67 0.02
C VAL A 213 -9.72 6.32 0.63
N VAL A 214 -9.70 6.24 1.95
CA VAL A 214 -9.80 4.96 2.66
C VAL A 214 -10.80 5.03 3.80
N ASN A 215 -11.41 3.90 4.17
CA ASN A 215 -12.01 3.76 5.49
C ASN A 215 -10.97 3.14 6.43
N PRO A 216 -10.48 3.89 7.43
CA PRO A 216 -9.50 3.38 8.36
C PRO A 216 -10.12 2.29 9.22
N MET A 217 -9.33 1.28 9.57
CA MET A 217 -9.76 0.21 10.45
C MET A 217 -9.02 0.30 11.77
N LYS A 218 -9.72 0.02 12.86
CA LYS A 218 -9.15 0.01 14.21
C LYS A 218 -9.20 -1.39 14.78
N ILE A 219 -8.20 -1.76 15.57
CA ILE A 219 -8.22 -3.02 16.30
C ILE A 219 -9.47 -3.04 17.21
N SER A 220 -10.28 -4.07 17.06
CA SER A 220 -11.51 -4.24 17.80
C SER A 220 -11.23 -4.82 19.19
N LYS A 221 -12.01 -4.39 20.18
CA LYS A 221 -12.05 -5.00 21.50
C LYS A 221 -12.94 -6.24 21.55
N TRP A 222 -13.72 -6.48 20.49
CA TRP A 222 -14.56 -7.67 20.40
C TRP A 222 -13.68 -8.92 20.30
N ARG A 223 -14.03 -9.95 21.07
CA ARG A 223 -13.32 -11.23 21.07
C ARG A 223 -14.20 -12.32 20.45
N PRO A 224 -13.67 -13.09 19.50
CA PRO A 224 -14.37 -14.26 18.99
C PRO A 224 -14.52 -15.32 20.07
N LYS A 225 -15.51 -16.20 19.92
CA LYS A 225 -15.69 -17.35 20.82
C LYS A 225 -14.52 -18.33 20.74
N THR A 226 -13.97 -18.51 19.55
CA THR A 226 -12.77 -19.29 19.30
C THR A 226 -11.63 -18.31 19.08
N VAL A 227 -10.74 -18.20 20.05
CA VAL A 227 -9.54 -17.37 19.96
C VAL A 227 -8.36 -18.28 19.62
N TRP A 228 -7.52 -17.83 18.69
CA TRP A 228 -6.21 -18.41 18.41
C TRP A 228 -5.15 -17.33 18.52
N ASP A 229 -3.90 -17.73 18.72
CA ASP A 229 -2.78 -16.79 18.82
C ASP A 229 -2.60 -16.04 17.49
N GLY A 230 -2.35 -14.73 17.57
CA GLY A 230 -2.28 -13.86 16.39
C GLY A 230 -3.64 -13.44 15.79
N CYS A 231 -4.77 -13.85 16.38
CA CYS A 231 -6.10 -13.46 15.89
C CYS A 231 -6.37 -11.95 16.06
N LEU A 232 -6.09 -11.17 15.02
CA LEU A 232 -6.37 -9.74 14.97
C LEU A 232 -7.75 -9.47 14.32
N VAL A 233 -8.62 -8.82 15.09
CA VAL A 233 -9.94 -8.38 14.62
C VAL A 233 -9.94 -6.87 14.47
N TYR A 234 -10.40 -6.40 13.33
CA TYR A 234 -10.53 -4.98 13.00
C TYR A 234 -11.99 -4.58 12.89
N GLU A 235 -12.31 -3.36 13.31
CA GLU A 235 -13.56 -2.67 13.07
C GLU A 235 -13.35 -1.58 12.02
N GLU A 236 -14.13 -1.63 10.95
CA GLU A 236 -14.06 -0.64 9.88
C GLU A 236 -14.79 0.65 10.27
N GLY A 237 -14.09 1.77 10.12
CA GLY A 237 -14.66 3.10 10.30
C GLY A 237 -15.72 3.43 9.26
N LYS A 238 -16.75 4.17 9.66
CA LYS A 238 -17.81 4.64 8.76
C LYS A 238 -17.38 5.86 7.94
N GLU A 239 -16.53 6.69 8.53
CA GLU A 239 -15.97 7.89 7.90
C GLU A 239 -14.76 7.52 7.04
N PHE A 240 -14.60 8.21 5.92
CA PHE A 240 -13.38 8.09 5.13
C PHE A 240 -12.24 8.91 5.76
N SER A 241 -11.03 8.69 5.28
CA SER A 241 -9.84 9.50 5.56
C SER A 241 -8.95 9.51 4.31
N PHE A 242 -8.02 10.45 4.26
CA PHE A 242 -6.99 10.52 3.22
C PHE A 242 -5.71 9.87 3.72
N LEU A 243 -5.02 9.18 2.83
CA LEU A 243 -3.73 8.56 3.08
C LEU A 243 -2.80 8.86 1.89
N LEU A 244 -1.61 9.38 2.17
CA LEU A 244 -0.55 9.49 1.15
C LEU A 244 -0.11 8.10 0.72
N LEU A 245 0.02 7.89 -0.59
CA LEU A 245 0.45 6.59 -1.10
C LEU A 245 1.86 6.20 -0.67
N ASP A 246 2.70 7.18 -0.34
CA ASP A 246 4.02 6.99 0.26
C ASP A 246 3.97 6.11 1.52
N TYR A 247 2.88 6.17 2.29
CA TYR A 247 2.74 5.36 3.51
C TYR A 247 2.20 3.96 3.27
N VAL A 248 1.69 3.66 2.07
CA VAL A 248 1.12 2.34 1.80
C VAL A 248 2.25 1.34 1.60
N ILE A 249 2.22 0.26 2.38
CA ILE A 249 3.24 -0.78 2.33
C ILE A 249 2.86 -1.80 1.27
N ARG A 250 1.65 -2.37 1.39
CA ARG A 250 1.16 -3.46 0.55
C ARG A 250 -0.34 -3.70 0.73
N GLY A 251 -0.90 -4.65 0.01
CA GLY A 251 -2.25 -5.16 0.20
C GLY A 251 -2.43 -5.91 1.52
N ALA A 252 -3.66 -5.99 2.00
CA ALA A 252 -4.04 -6.79 3.17
C ALA A 252 -5.33 -7.56 2.90
N LEU A 253 -5.37 -8.84 3.27
CA LEU A 253 -6.56 -9.68 3.17
C LEU A 253 -7.36 -9.62 4.46
N LEU A 254 -8.60 -9.11 4.39
CA LEU A 254 -9.50 -9.02 5.54
C LEU A 254 -10.84 -9.69 5.29
N ALA A 255 -11.10 -10.77 6.03
CA ALA A 255 -12.31 -11.58 5.93
C ALA A 255 -13.40 -11.09 6.90
N PRO A 256 -14.70 -11.11 6.54
CA PRO A 256 -15.79 -10.82 7.47
C PRO A 256 -15.74 -11.67 8.75
N ALA A 257 -15.83 -11.01 9.91
CA ALA A 257 -15.95 -11.69 11.18
C ALA A 257 -17.43 -11.96 11.50
N HIS A 258 -17.87 -13.18 11.21
CA HIS A 258 -19.24 -13.60 11.49
C HIS A 258 -19.45 -13.84 12.99
N GLY A 259 -20.62 -13.44 13.51
CA GLY A 259 -21.01 -13.70 14.91
C GLY A 259 -21.01 -12.48 15.84
N ALA A 260 -20.59 -11.31 15.36
CA ALA A 260 -20.78 -10.05 16.07
C ALA A 260 -22.20 -9.48 15.89
N ARG A 261 -22.62 -8.57 16.78
CA ARG A 261 -23.89 -7.83 16.62
C ARG A 261 -23.85 -7.01 15.32
N SER A 262 -24.97 -6.95 14.60
CA SER A 262 -25.05 -6.48 13.20
C SER A 262 -24.58 -5.05 12.92
N THR A 263 -24.35 -4.24 13.96
CA THR A 263 -23.94 -2.84 13.81
C THR A 263 -22.45 -2.66 13.58
N GLN A 264 -21.62 -3.66 13.85
CA GLN A 264 -20.16 -3.58 13.72
C GLN A 264 -19.69 -4.31 12.46
N GLN A 265 -18.97 -3.61 11.58
CA GLN A 265 -18.32 -4.22 10.42
C GLN A 265 -16.97 -4.80 10.85
N LEU A 266 -17.02 -5.95 11.53
CA LEU A 266 -15.83 -6.63 12.03
C LEU A 266 -15.19 -7.51 10.96
N ARG A 267 -13.86 -7.55 10.96
CA ARG A 267 -13.04 -8.24 9.98
C ARG A 267 -11.85 -8.92 10.67
N TYR A 268 -11.57 -10.17 10.31
CA TYR A 268 -10.30 -10.81 10.66
C TYR A 268 -9.23 -10.38 9.66
N LEU A 269 -8.05 -10.01 10.16
CA LEU A 269 -6.86 -9.98 9.32
C LEU A 269 -6.42 -11.42 9.06
N VAL A 270 -6.23 -11.76 7.78
CA VAL A 270 -5.81 -13.10 7.37
C VAL A 270 -4.32 -13.07 7.08
N ASP A 271 -3.54 -13.74 7.92
CA ASP A 271 -2.08 -13.77 7.90
C ASP A 271 -1.50 -15.13 7.49
N GLY A 272 -2.24 -16.22 7.70
CA GLY A 272 -1.77 -17.57 7.37
C GLY A 272 -1.71 -17.95 5.88
N VAL A 273 -2.14 -17.07 4.97
CA VAL A 273 -2.08 -17.31 3.51
C VAL A 273 -0.77 -16.80 2.92
N ASP A 274 -0.03 -15.97 3.66
CA ASP A 274 1.04 -15.14 3.14
C ASP A 274 2.13 -14.97 4.20
N GLY A 275 3.30 -15.58 3.97
CA GLY A 275 4.42 -15.56 4.91
C GLY A 275 4.95 -14.15 5.20
N ASP A 276 4.96 -13.27 4.20
CA ASP A 276 5.32 -11.86 4.39
C ASP A 276 4.33 -11.15 5.32
N MET A 277 3.02 -11.36 5.13
CA MET A 277 1.98 -10.78 5.98
C MET A 277 2.14 -11.23 7.43
N PHE A 278 2.35 -12.53 7.64
CA PHE A 278 2.59 -13.11 8.96
C PHE A 278 3.79 -12.46 9.66
N LEU A 279 4.93 -12.34 8.98
CA LEU A 279 6.14 -11.71 9.52
C LEU A 279 5.97 -10.21 9.81
N ARG A 280 5.16 -9.50 9.02
CA ARG A 280 4.84 -8.09 9.29
C ARG A 280 4.03 -7.93 10.57
N ILE A 281 3.05 -8.81 10.79
CA ILE A 281 2.21 -8.79 11.97
C ILE A 281 3.01 -9.17 13.21
N LEU A 282 3.82 -10.24 13.13
CA LEU A 282 4.64 -10.71 14.24
C LEU A 282 5.55 -9.59 14.77
N ASN A 283 6.35 -8.97 13.90
CA ASN A 283 7.26 -7.88 14.28
C ASN A 283 6.51 -6.65 14.81
N ALA A 284 5.31 -6.37 14.31
CA ALA A 284 4.49 -5.28 14.82
C ALA A 284 3.92 -5.56 16.23
N THR A 285 3.72 -6.83 16.58
CA THR A 285 3.22 -7.24 17.91
C THR A 285 4.31 -7.39 18.96
N GLU A 286 5.57 -7.63 18.58
CA GLU A 286 6.71 -7.68 19.52
C GLU A 286 6.96 -6.34 20.23
N HIS A 287 6.57 -5.21 19.61
CA HIS A 287 6.66 -3.88 20.23
C HIS A 287 5.51 -3.52 21.18
N VAL A 288 4.52 -4.42 21.37
CA VAL A 288 3.36 -4.20 22.26
C VAL A 288 3.50 -4.96 23.59
N CYS A 289 4.54 -5.79 23.72
CA CYS A 289 4.81 -6.57 24.92
C CYS A 289 6.22 -6.33 25.45
N TYR A 290 6.44 -5.21 26.17
CA TYR A 290 7.35 -5.11 27.32
C TYR A 290 6.93 -3.93 28.20
#